data_AF-A0A0M3J3V8-F1
#
_entry.id   AF-A0A0M3J3V8-F1
#
_cell.length_a   1.000
_cell.length_b   1.000
_cell.length_c   1.000
_cell.angle_alpha   90.00
_cell.angle_beta   90.00
_cell.angle_gamma   90.00
#
_symmetry.space_group_name_H-M   'P 1'
#
loop_
_entity.id
_entity.type
_entity.pdbx_description
1 polymer ?
#
loop_
_entity_poly.entity_id
_entity_poly.type
_entity_poly.pdbx_seq_one_letter_code
_entity_poly.pdbx_strand_id
1 'polypeptide(L)'
;MLRPCSGLLSARDFLASLAFRVFQTTLYVRHTGSPHHSPEPDLIHEFIGHCPMFADPTLAQFSQEIGLLSLGATDEQIEHLATVWKTKTNCRRPMTGLRMRRRVLGDFQGIENRTRTFQVYWFIIEFGLCRQEGRYKAIGAGLLSSYGELMHACSDKPDHRPFDPETTALQKVEDADYQPLYFVADSIIDAMIKLRRYARSIKRPFSVVYDPITRSVEIIKEAQDLVTTIERFKADLSAVTDAIEAVSKDAHQHYRITNE
;
A
#
# COMPACT_ATOMS: atom_id res chain seq x y z
N MET A 1 9.47 4.10 6.79
CA MET A 1 10.64 3.57 7.53
C MET A 1 10.98 2.21 6.97
N LEU A 2 12.25 1.93 6.66
CA LEU A 2 12.69 0.62 6.17
C LEU A 2 13.02 -0.29 7.37
N ARG A 3 12.63 -1.56 7.32
CA ARG A 3 12.99 -2.58 8.30
C ARG A 3 13.61 -3.78 7.59
N PRO A 4 14.82 -4.22 7.98
CA PRO A 4 15.42 -5.38 7.36
C PRO A 4 14.62 -6.65 7.68
N CYS A 5 14.35 -7.46 6.66
CA CYS A 5 13.84 -8.82 6.78
C CYS A 5 14.80 -9.80 6.10
N SER A 6 14.91 -11.01 6.65
CA SER A 6 15.81 -12.05 6.13
C SER A 6 15.25 -12.80 4.91
N GLY A 7 14.08 -12.41 4.41
CA GLY A 7 13.45 -13.01 3.24
C GLY A 7 11.95 -12.70 3.18
N LEU A 8 11.25 -13.48 2.36
CA LEU A 8 9.80 -13.34 2.12
C LEU A 8 9.01 -13.51 3.42
N LEU A 9 8.17 -12.51 3.71
CA LEU A 9 7.24 -12.52 4.84
C LEU A 9 5.89 -13.10 4.42
N SER A 10 5.09 -13.49 5.41
CA SER A 10 3.68 -13.75 5.15
C SER A 10 3.02 -12.47 4.64
N ALA A 11 2.02 -12.61 3.76
CA ALA A 11 1.24 -11.46 3.29
C ALA A 11 0.61 -10.69 4.47
N ARG A 12 0.26 -11.37 5.58
CA ARG A 12 -0.25 -10.75 6.80
C ARG A 12 0.76 -9.77 7.37
N ASP A 13 1.97 -10.26 7.63
CA ASP A 13 2.99 -9.50 8.33
C ASP A 13 3.53 -8.37 7.47
N PHE A 14 3.63 -8.62 6.16
CA PHE A 14 4.03 -7.62 5.19
C PHE A 14 3.00 -6.48 5.10
N LEU A 15 1.73 -6.78 4.81
CA LEU A 15 0.68 -5.77 4.71
C LEU A 15 0.42 -5.06 6.05
N ALA A 16 0.48 -5.78 7.17
CA ALA A 16 0.39 -5.18 8.50
C ALA A 16 1.52 -4.17 8.73
N SER A 17 2.73 -4.41 8.22
CA SER A 17 3.84 -3.46 8.34
C SER A 17 3.55 -2.16 7.55
N LEU A 18 2.95 -2.26 6.37
CA LEU A 18 2.56 -1.10 5.56
C LEU A 18 1.59 -0.18 6.30
N ALA A 19 0.71 -0.74 7.15
CA ALA A 19 -0.23 0.05 7.96
C ALA A 19 0.48 1.06 8.88
N PHE A 20 1.71 0.74 9.32
CA PHE A 20 2.55 1.58 10.15
C PHE A 20 3.59 2.40 9.36
N ARG A 21 3.43 2.50 8.03
CA ARG A 21 4.43 3.10 7.12
C ARG A 21 5.81 2.46 7.27
N VAL A 22 5.83 1.16 7.54
CA VAL A 22 7.04 0.35 7.61
C VAL A 22 7.09 -0.57 6.40
N PHE A 23 8.14 -0.43 5.61
CA PHE A 23 8.40 -1.31 4.49
C PHE A 23 9.49 -2.32 4.87
N GLN A 24 9.20 -3.60 4.65
CA GLN A 24 10.09 -4.70 4.98
C GLN A 24 11.00 -4.94 3.78
N THR A 25 12.31 -4.76 3.96
CA THR A 25 13.30 -4.80 2.87
C THR A 25 14.26 -5.96 3.07
N THR A 26 14.55 -6.70 2.01
CA THR A 26 15.66 -7.64 2.00
C THR A 26 16.99 -6.89 1.92
N LEU A 27 18.09 -7.56 2.33
CA LEU A 27 19.44 -6.99 2.34
C LEU A 27 20.42 -7.74 1.42
N TYR A 28 19.99 -8.87 0.85
CA TYR A 28 20.82 -9.64 -0.07
C TYR A 28 20.69 -9.10 -1.48
N VAL A 29 21.71 -9.32 -2.32
CA VAL A 29 21.71 -8.95 -3.74
C VAL A 29 21.59 -10.22 -4.57
N ARG A 30 20.87 -10.15 -5.70
CA ARG A 30 20.71 -11.25 -6.66
C ARG A 30 22.05 -11.81 -7.16
N HIS A 31 22.02 -13.05 -7.64
CA HIS A 31 23.20 -13.75 -8.13
C HIS A 31 23.77 -13.08 -9.41
N THR A 32 25.10 -12.95 -9.48
CA THR A 32 25.80 -12.26 -10.57
C THR A 32 25.65 -12.93 -11.94
N GLY A 33 25.31 -14.22 -11.97
CA GLY A 33 25.02 -14.96 -13.21
C GLY A 33 23.68 -14.57 -13.88
N SER A 34 22.79 -13.87 -13.18
CA SER A 34 21.52 -13.37 -13.74
C SER A 34 21.24 -11.95 -13.21
N PRO A 35 22.03 -10.94 -13.62
CA PRO A 35 21.90 -9.59 -13.06
C PRO A 35 20.62 -8.88 -13.48
N HIS A 36 20.08 -9.23 -14.66
CA HIS A 36 18.91 -8.56 -15.25
C HIS A 36 17.56 -9.12 -14.76
N HIS A 37 17.55 -10.25 -14.04
CA HIS A 37 16.33 -10.88 -13.56
C HIS A 37 16.58 -11.62 -12.24
N SER A 38 15.71 -11.40 -11.25
CA SER A 38 15.69 -12.12 -9.99
C SER A 38 14.26 -12.60 -9.70
N PRO A 39 14.05 -13.90 -9.41
CA PRO A 39 12.73 -14.41 -9.01
C PRO A 39 12.35 -14.01 -7.58
N GLU A 40 13.32 -13.61 -6.75
CA GLU A 40 13.11 -13.17 -5.38
C GLU A 40 13.38 -11.66 -5.27
N PRO A 41 12.64 -10.93 -4.39
CA PRO A 41 12.84 -9.50 -4.19
C PRO A 41 14.14 -9.26 -3.43
N ASP A 42 15.21 -8.98 -4.17
CA ASP A 42 16.52 -8.63 -3.63
C ASP A 42 16.63 -7.12 -3.35
N LEU A 43 17.71 -6.69 -2.70
CA LEU A 43 17.93 -5.29 -2.32
C LEU A 43 17.81 -4.32 -3.52
N ILE A 44 18.17 -4.75 -4.73
CA ILE A 44 18.04 -3.94 -5.94
C ILE A 44 16.57 -3.67 -6.26
N HIS A 45 15.72 -4.69 -6.18
CA HIS A 45 14.27 -4.55 -6.36
C HIS A 45 13.68 -3.58 -5.32
N GLU A 46 14.05 -3.73 -4.05
CA GLU A 46 13.55 -2.87 -2.99
C GLU A 46 14.00 -1.41 -3.15
N PHE A 47 15.27 -1.21 -3.50
CA PHE A 47 15.87 0.12 -3.54
C PHE A 47 15.55 0.90 -4.81
N ILE A 48 15.51 0.24 -5.97
CA ILE A 48 15.23 0.90 -7.25
C ILE A 48 13.73 0.88 -7.57
N GLY A 49 13.04 -0.19 -7.19
CA GLY A 49 11.61 -0.34 -7.41
C GLY A 49 10.80 0.44 -6.38
N HIS A 50 10.84 0.03 -5.11
CA HIS A 50 9.94 0.54 -4.08
C HIS A 50 10.35 1.88 -3.47
N CYS A 51 11.62 2.06 -3.12
CA CYS A 51 12.05 3.25 -2.37
C CYS A 51 11.71 4.58 -3.07
N PRO A 52 11.85 4.73 -4.40
CA PRO A 52 11.46 5.97 -5.08
C PRO A 52 9.95 6.23 -5.01
N MET A 53 9.12 5.17 -5.05
CA MET A 53 7.66 5.30 -4.95
C MET A 53 7.24 5.86 -3.60
N PHE A 54 7.92 5.48 -2.52
CA PHE A 54 7.60 5.95 -1.17
C PHE A 54 8.07 7.38 -0.89
N ALA A 55 8.87 7.98 -1.77
CA ALA A 55 9.17 9.40 -1.71
C ALA A 55 7.97 10.26 -2.16
N ASP A 56 7.05 9.71 -2.96
CA ASP A 56 5.79 10.36 -3.28
C ASP A 56 4.77 10.16 -2.13
N PRO A 57 4.22 11.24 -1.55
CA PRO A 57 3.31 11.13 -0.42
C PRO A 57 1.99 10.45 -0.78
N THR A 58 1.55 10.53 -2.04
CA THR A 58 0.29 9.93 -2.50
C THR A 58 0.41 8.42 -2.60
N LEU A 59 1.50 7.91 -3.18
CA LEU A 59 1.82 6.48 -3.24
C LEU A 59 2.14 5.90 -1.87
N ALA A 60 2.83 6.65 -1.02
CA ALA A 60 3.06 6.26 0.38
C ALA A 60 1.74 6.12 1.15
N GLN A 61 0.81 7.06 0.96
CA GLN A 61 -0.53 7.01 1.56
C GLN A 61 -1.34 5.84 1.01
N PHE A 62 -1.32 5.61 -0.31
CA PHE A 62 -2.00 4.48 -0.93
C PHE A 62 -1.51 3.14 -0.39
N SER A 63 -0.18 2.97 -0.28
CA SER A 63 0.44 1.79 0.33
C SER A 63 0.03 1.59 1.78
N GLN A 64 -0.03 2.68 2.57
CA GLN A 64 -0.51 2.62 3.95
C GLN A 64 -1.98 2.21 4.03
N GLU A 65 -2.84 2.71 3.14
CA GLU A 65 -4.25 2.35 3.11
C GLU A 65 -4.47 0.86 2.87
N ILE A 66 -3.75 0.28 1.90
CA ILE A 66 -3.75 -1.17 1.69
C ILE A 66 -3.40 -1.90 3.00
N GLY A 67 -2.35 -1.43 3.68
CA GLY A 67 -1.94 -1.99 4.97
C GLY A 67 -3.04 -1.90 6.04
N LEU A 68 -3.65 -0.74 6.23
CA LEU A 68 -4.76 -0.53 7.18
C LEU A 68 -5.99 -1.38 6.84
N LEU A 69 -6.27 -1.61 5.56
CA LEU A 69 -7.36 -2.49 5.13
C LEU A 69 -7.08 -3.97 5.41
N SER A 70 -5.81 -4.36 5.49
CA SER A 70 -5.42 -5.72 5.86
C SER A 70 -5.58 -6.01 7.35
N LEU A 71 -5.59 -4.97 8.20
CA LEU A 71 -5.72 -5.13 9.65
C LEU A 71 -7.13 -5.62 10.03
N GLY A 72 -7.18 -6.73 10.77
CA GLY A 72 -8.43 -7.37 11.17
C GLY A 72 -8.98 -8.38 10.17
N ALA A 73 -8.27 -8.64 9.06
CA ALA A 73 -8.58 -9.76 8.20
C ALA A 73 -8.22 -11.10 8.90
N THR A 74 -9.08 -12.13 8.82
CA THR A 74 -8.89 -13.46 9.42
C THR A 74 -7.75 -14.25 8.76
N ASP A 75 -7.19 -15.28 9.42
CA ASP A 75 -6.06 -16.06 8.87
C ASP A 75 -6.41 -16.77 7.56
N GLU A 76 -7.64 -17.23 7.43
CA GLU A 76 -8.19 -17.75 6.16
C GLU A 76 -8.30 -16.66 5.08
N GLN A 77 -8.53 -15.39 5.47
CA GLN A 77 -8.50 -14.22 4.57
C GLN A 77 -7.07 -13.82 4.17
N ILE A 78 -6.04 -14.37 4.83
CA ILE A 78 -4.63 -14.08 4.53
C ILE A 78 -3.88 -15.27 3.92
N GLU A 79 -4.27 -16.50 4.21
CA GLU A 79 -3.59 -17.69 3.69
C GLU A 79 -3.81 -17.90 2.17
N HIS A 80 -4.93 -17.41 1.62
CA HIS A 80 -5.15 -17.29 0.17
C HIS A 80 -4.33 -16.15 -0.49
N LEU A 81 -3.78 -15.20 0.28
CA LEU A 81 -2.91 -14.13 -0.25
C LEU A 81 -1.49 -14.65 -0.54
N ALA A 82 -1.09 -15.78 0.06
CA ALA A 82 0.26 -16.33 -0.03
C ALA A 82 0.38 -17.52 -1.00
N THR A 83 -0.70 -17.93 -1.67
CA THR A 83 -0.70 -19.17 -2.47
C THR A 83 0.21 -19.08 -3.70
N VAL A 84 0.41 -17.88 -4.27
CA VAL A 84 1.39 -17.67 -5.35
C VAL A 84 2.83 -17.79 -4.84
N TRP A 85 3.10 -17.33 -3.61
CA TRP A 85 4.45 -17.33 -3.03
C TRP A 85 4.87 -18.67 -2.42
N LYS A 86 3.92 -19.49 -1.95
CA LYS A 86 4.23 -20.80 -1.34
C LYS A 86 4.75 -21.83 -2.34
N THR A 87 4.60 -21.65 -3.65
CA THR A 87 4.97 -22.68 -4.64
C THR A 87 6.44 -22.69 -5.06
N LYS A 88 7.28 -21.74 -4.63
CA LYS A 88 8.69 -21.71 -5.08
C LYS A 88 9.79 -21.66 -4.02
N THR A 89 9.51 -21.82 -2.73
CA THR A 89 10.59 -22.07 -1.76
C THR A 89 10.28 -23.22 -0.83
N ASN A 90 11.03 -24.30 -0.99
CA ASN A 90 11.15 -25.38 -0.02
C ASN A 90 11.95 -24.91 1.21
N CYS A 91 11.68 -23.71 1.73
CA CYS A 91 12.39 -23.13 2.85
C CYS A 91 11.57 -23.33 4.13
N ARG A 92 11.67 -24.54 4.69
CA ARG A 92 11.12 -24.89 6.00
C ARG A 92 11.96 -24.25 7.11
N ARG A 93 11.76 -22.96 7.43
CA ARG A 93 12.12 -22.41 8.74
C ARG A 93 11.09 -21.39 9.21
N PRO A 94 10.25 -21.70 10.21
CA PRO A 94 9.42 -20.70 10.84
C PRO A 94 10.31 -19.75 11.65
N MET A 95 10.29 -18.45 11.34
CA MET A 95 10.90 -17.45 12.21
C MET A 95 9.89 -17.01 13.27
N THR A 96 10.05 -17.58 14.47
CA THR A 96 9.52 -17.03 15.71
C THR A 96 10.30 -15.78 16.07
N GLY A 97 9.75 -14.58 15.82
CA GLY A 97 10.52 -13.36 16.05
C GLY A 97 9.80 -12.01 16.02
N LEU A 98 8.47 -11.96 15.97
CA LEU A 98 7.73 -10.72 16.22
C LEU A 98 6.61 -10.99 17.21
N ARG A 99 6.90 -10.79 18.50
CA ARG A 99 5.89 -10.88 19.56
C ARG A 99 5.03 -9.60 19.52
N MET A 100 4.12 -9.50 18.56
CA MET A 100 2.97 -8.61 18.73
C MET A 100 2.27 -9.06 20.03
N ARG A 101 2.04 -8.12 20.96
CA ARG A 101 1.33 -8.43 22.21
C ARG A 101 -0.03 -8.99 21.85
N ARG A 102 -0.19 -10.30 22.09
CA ARG A 102 -1.42 -11.08 21.92
C ARG A 102 -2.47 -10.57 22.89
N ARG A 103 -3.17 -9.50 22.54
CA ARG A 103 -4.45 -9.12 23.14
C ARG A 103 -5.39 -8.76 22.02
N VAL A 104 -6.47 -9.53 21.93
CA VAL A 104 -7.63 -9.35 21.04
C VAL A 104 -7.47 -9.92 19.62
N LEU A 105 -7.45 -11.24 19.50
CA LEU A 105 -7.98 -11.97 18.33
C LEU A 105 -8.93 -13.03 18.89
N GLY A 106 -10.22 -12.68 18.94
CA GLY A 106 -11.32 -13.61 19.24
C GLY A 106 -11.94 -14.09 17.93
N ASP A 107 -12.41 -15.32 17.95
CA ASP A 107 -12.95 -16.06 16.80
C ASP A 107 -14.17 -15.37 16.17
N PHE A 108 -14.11 -15.10 14.87
CA PHE A 108 -15.28 -14.65 14.08
C PHE A 108 -15.29 -15.30 12.69
N GLN A 109 -16.34 -16.06 12.42
CA GLN A 109 -16.65 -16.73 11.15
C GLN A 109 -17.30 -15.78 10.13
N GLY A 110 -16.96 -15.98 8.85
CA GLY A 110 -17.51 -15.32 7.65
C GLY A 110 -16.42 -15.23 6.58
N ILE A 111 -16.39 -15.97 5.47
CA ILE A 111 -17.43 -16.57 4.65
C ILE A 111 -17.45 -15.91 3.25
N GLU A 112 -16.63 -14.88 2.89
CA GLU A 112 -16.48 -14.45 1.45
C GLU A 112 -15.46 -13.33 1.09
N ASN A 113 -15.00 -12.45 2.00
CA ASN A 113 -14.14 -11.28 1.66
C ASN A 113 -12.62 -11.57 1.46
N ARG A 114 -12.26 -12.74 0.91
CA ARG A 114 -11.10 -13.53 1.41
C ARG A 114 -9.72 -13.44 0.73
N THR A 115 -9.49 -12.66 -0.33
CA THR A 115 -8.19 -12.70 -1.07
C THR A 115 -7.78 -11.38 -1.73
N ARG A 116 -8.54 -10.32 -1.48
CA ARG A 116 -8.67 -9.23 -2.47
C ARG A 116 -7.64 -8.10 -2.31
N THR A 117 -7.17 -7.83 -1.09
CA THR A 117 -6.29 -6.69 -0.79
C THR A 117 -4.86 -6.88 -1.30
N PHE A 118 -4.32 -8.11 -1.25
CA PHE A 118 -3.00 -8.40 -1.79
C PHE A 118 -2.98 -8.31 -3.32
N GLN A 119 -4.06 -8.72 -4.01
CA GLN A 119 -4.14 -8.55 -5.46
C GLN A 119 -4.14 -7.07 -5.86
N VAL A 120 -4.83 -6.23 -5.10
CA VAL A 120 -4.76 -4.76 -5.33
C VAL A 120 -3.35 -4.23 -5.09
N TYR A 121 -2.64 -4.73 -4.07
CA TYR A 121 -1.21 -4.40 -3.87
C TYR A 121 -0.37 -4.83 -5.07
N TRP A 122 -0.50 -6.08 -5.53
CA TRP A 122 0.24 -6.60 -6.67
C TRP A 122 0.02 -5.78 -7.93
N PHE A 123 -1.23 -5.51 -8.29
CA PHE A 123 -1.56 -4.86 -9.56
C PHE A 123 -1.40 -3.34 -9.56
N ILE A 124 -1.07 -2.71 -8.43
CA ILE A 124 -0.75 -1.27 -8.37
C ILE A 124 0.68 -1.02 -7.90
N ILE A 125 1.08 -1.60 -6.77
CA ILE A 125 2.40 -1.33 -6.16
C ILE A 125 3.50 -2.18 -6.78
N GLU A 126 3.23 -3.41 -7.23
CA GLU A 126 4.26 -4.26 -7.89
C GLU A 126 4.26 -4.07 -9.41
N PHE A 127 3.08 -4.14 -10.04
CA PHE A 127 2.93 -4.16 -11.50
C PHE A 127 1.94 -3.10 -12.03
N GLY A 128 1.74 -2.02 -11.28
CA GLY A 128 0.83 -0.95 -11.69
C GLY A 128 1.37 -0.05 -12.79
N LEU A 129 0.46 0.40 -13.64
CA LEU A 129 0.69 1.50 -14.59
C LEU A 129 -0.16 2.71 -14.21
N CYS A 130 0.32 3.89 -14.58
CA CYS A 130 -0.41 5.15 -14.45
C CYS A 130 -0.51 5.81 -15.83
N ARG A 131 -1.64 6.43 -16.13
CA ARG A 131 -1.83 7.23 -17.33
C ARG A 131 -1.38 8.67 -17.08
N GLN A 132 -0.37 9.12 -17.80
CA GLN A 132 0.11 10.50 -17.75
C GLN A 132 0.29 11.04 -19.16
N GLU A 133 -0.36 12.16 -19.47
CA GLU A 133 -0.28 12.82 -20.79
C GLU A 133 -0.59 11.86 -21.97
N GLY A 134 -1.58 10.99 -21.78
CA GLY A 134 -1.98 10.01 -22.79
C GLY A 134 -1.02 8.83 -22.99
N ARG A 135 0.05 8.72 -22.18
CA ARG A 135 1.00 7.61 -22.20
C ARG A 135 0.90 6.77 -20.94
N TYR A 136 1.24 5.48 -21.05
CA TYR A 136 1.41 4.61 -19.91
C TYR A 136 2.80 4.80 -19.29
N LYS A 137 2.82 4.93 -17.98
CA LYS A 137 4.03 5.07 -17.16
C LYS A 137 4.01 4.00 -16.08
N ALA A 138 5.11 3.28 -15.94
CA ALA A 138 5.26 2.33 -14.86
C ALA A 138 5.33 3.05 -13.52
N ILE A 139 4.52 2.58 -12.58
CA ILE A 139 4.59 2.98 -11.17
C ILE A 139 4.92 1.78 -10.29
N GLY A 140 4.73 0.55 -10.77
CA GLY A 140 5.00 -0.66 -9.99
C GLY A 140 6.49 -0.97 -9.81
N ALA A 141 6.89 -1.40 -8.62
CA ALA A 141 8.27 -1.71 -8.27
C ALA A 141 8.86 -2.89 -9.07
N GLY A 142 8.06 -3.92 -9.35
CA GLY A 142 8.42 -5.04 -10.21
C GLY A 142 8.78 -4.56 -11.62
N LEU A 143 8.02 -3.60 -12.16
CA LEU A 143 8.34 -2.96 -13.45
C LEU A 143 9.61 -2.13 -13.36
N LEU A 144 9.72 -1.24 -12.38
CA LEU A 144 10.86 -0.33 -12.25
C LEU A 144 12.20 -1.04 -12.00
N SER A 145 12.17 -2.26 -11.47
CA SER A 145 13.35 -3.08 -11.18
C SER A 145 13.64 -4.18 -12.21
N SER A 146 12.77 -4.34 -13.22
CA SER A 146 12.89 -5.32 -14.29
C SER A 146 12.90 -4.64 -15.65
N TYR A 147 14.08 -4.56 -16.29
CA TYR A 147 14.22 -3.88 -17.57
C TYR A 147 13.30 -4.45 -18.66
N GLY A 148 13.26 -5.78 -18.80
CA GLY A 148 12.47 -6.43 -19.85
C GLY A 148 10.96 -6.26 -19.62
N GLU A 149 10.52 -6.40 -18.37
CA GLU A 149 9.11 -6.29 -18.05
C GLU A 149 8.61 -4.84 -18.10
N LEU A 150 9.44 -3.86 -17.75
CA LEU A 150 9.15 -2.44 -17.96
C LEU A 150 8.83 -2.12 -19.42
N MET A 151 9.67 -2.63 -20.32
CA MET A 151 9.50 -2.43 -21.76
C MET A 151 8.27 -3.15 -22.30
N HIS A 152 7.99 -4.35 -21.80
CA HIS A 152 6.79 -5.11 -22.15
C HIS A 152 5.50 -4.41 -21.67
N ALA A 153 5.44 -4.02 -20.40
CA ALA A 153 4.28 -3.38 -19.77
C ALA A 153 3.88 -2.06 -20.44
N CYS A 154 4.87 -1.28 -20.90
CA CYS A 154 4.64 -0.01 -21.60
C CYS A 154 4.44 -0.16 -23.12
N SER A 155 4.48 -1.37 -23.66
CA SER A 155 4.25 -1.64 -25.09
C SER A 155 2.79 -1.97 -25.39
N ASP A 156 2.41 -2.11 -26.66
CA ASP A 156 1.04 -2.50 -27.06
C ASP A 156 0.80 -4.02 -27.03
N LYS A 157 1.73 -4.81 -26.48
CA LYS A 157 1.65 -6.28 -26.44
C LYS A 157 0.71 -6.83 -25.35
N PRO A 158 0.81 -6.40 -24.07
CA PRO A 158 -0.09 -6.88 -23.03
C PRO A 158 -1.46 -6.20 -23.12
N ASP A 159 -2.45 -6.79 -22.44
CA ASP A 159 -3.75 -6.17 -22.21
C ASP A 159 -3.61 -5.07 -21.14
N HIS A 160 -4.27 -3.93 -21.35
CA HIS A 160 -4.33 -2.83 -20.39
C HIS A 160 -5.78 -2.59 -20.00
N ARG A 161 -6.08 -2.73 -18.70
CA ARG A 161 -7.42 -2.48 -18.18
C ARG A 161 -7.44 -1.32 -17.19
N PRO A 162 -8.53 -0.54 -17.12
CA PRO A 162 -8.68 0.47 -16.08
C PRO A 162 -8.62 -0.18 -14.70
N PHE A 163 -7.88 0.44 -13.78
CA PHE A 163 -7.86 0.01 -12.39
C PHE A 163 -9.24 0.17 -11.75
N ASP A 164 -9.76 -0.94 -11.25
CA ASP A 164 -10.95 -1.01 -10.42
C ASP A 164 -10.75 -2.09 -9.34
N PRO A 165 -10.68 -1.71 -8.05
CA PRO A 165 -10.37 -2.66 -6.98
C PRO A 165 -11.29 -3.88 -6.93
N GLU A 166 -12.57 -3.77 -7.33
CA GLU A 166 -13.49 -4.90 -7.30
C GLU A 166 -13.11 -6.00 -8.30
N THR A 167 -12.69 -5.61 -9.50
CA THR A 167 -12.24 -6.54 -10.55
C THR A 167 -10.79 -6.95 -10.37
N THR A 168 -9.90 -6.00 -10.07
CA THR A 168 -8.47 -6.25 -9.83
C THR A 168 -8.25 -7.23 -8.67
N ALA A 169 -9.07 -7.13 -7.62
CA ALA A 169 -9.06 -8.06 -6.50
C ALA A 169 -9.30 -9.53 -6.86
N LEU A 170 -9.98 -9.80 -7.98
CA LEU A 170 -10.35 -11.13 -8.45
C LEU A 170 -9.39 -11.66 -9.51
N GLN A 171 -8.55 -10.78 -10.08
CA GLN A 171 -7.60 -11.17 -11.10
C GLN A 171 -6.58 -12.15 -10.51
N LYS A 172 -6.35 -13.27 -11.20
CA LYS A 172 -5.32 -14.23 -10.83
C LYS A 172 -3.94 -13.64 -11.13
N VAL A 173 -3.02 -13.83 -10.20
CA VAL A 173 -1.60 -13.45 -10.35
C VAL A 173 -0.84 -14.63 -10.93
N GLU A 174 0.01 -14.36 -11.91
CA GLU A 174 0.92 -15.32 -12.52
C GLU A 174 2.33 -14.74 -12.44
N ASP A 175 3.32 -15.50 -11.97
CA ASP A 175 4.69 -15.00 -11.69
C ASP A 175 5.77 -15.71 -12.52
N ALA A 176 5.35 -16.51 -13.51
CA ALA A 176 6.25 -17.35 -14.28
C ALA A 176 6.91 -16.63 -15.47
N ASP A 177 6.22 -15.64 -16.03
CA ASP A 177 6.64 -14.85 -17.19
C ASP A 177 6.07 -13.43 -17.05
N TYR A 178 6.33 -12.55 -18.01
CA TYR A 178 5.77 -11.19 -18.02
C TYR A 178 4.25 -11.22 -17.95
N GLN A 179 3.67 -10.27 -17.20
CA GLN A 179 2.21 -10.26 -17.05
C GLN A 179 1.53 -10.08 -18.42
N PRO A 180 0.48 -10.88 -18.71
CA PRO A 180 -0.32 -10.69 -19.92
C PRO A 180 -1.31 -9.52 -19.77
N LEU A 181 -1.55 -9.05 -18.54
CA LEU A 181 -2.53 -8.02 -18.19
C LEU A 181 -1.94 -7.07 -17.14
N TYR A 182 -2.04 -5.77 -17.40
CA TYR A 182 -1.71 -4.71 -16.45
C TYR A 182 -2.92 -3.83 -16.17
N PHE A 183 -3.06 -3.38 -14.92
CA PHE A 183 -4.07 -2.39 -14.55
C PHE A 183 -3.49 -0.99 -14.60
N VAL A 184 -4.25 -0.07 -15.18
CA VAL A 184 -3.87 1.32 -15.39
C VAL A 184 -4.71 2.22 -14.50
N ALA A 185 -4.06 2.91 -13.57
CA ALA A 185 -4.66 4.00 -12.81
C ALA A 185 -4.68 5.29 -13.64
N ASP A 186 -5.80 6.03 -13.62
CA ASP A 186 -5.86 7.36 -14.24
C ASP A 186 -5.00 8.39 -13.49
N SER A 187 -4.97 8.26 -12.17
CA SER A 187 -4.05 8.94 -11.27
C SER A 187 -3.98 8.17 -9.95
N ILE A 188 -2.95 8.42 -9.16
CA ILE A 188 -2.84 7.78 -7.82
C ILE A 188 -3.99 8.25 -6.91
N ILE A 189 -4.45 9.49 -7.07
CA ILE A 189 -5.59 10.03 -6.31
C ILE A 189 -6.89 9.30 -6.68
N ASP A 190 -7.16 9.08 -7.98
CA ASP A 190 -8.30 8.29 -8.44
C ASP A 190 -8.25 6.85 -7.90
N ALA A 191 -7.07 6.22 -7.99
CA ALA A 191 -6.86 4.89 -7.42
C ALA A 191 -7.15 4.85 -5.91
N MET A 192 -6.71 5.85 -5.16
CA MET A 192 -6.98 5.99 -3.72
C MET A 192 -8.49 6.15 -3.43
N ILE A 193 -9.21 6.97 -4.21
CA ILE A 193 -10.66 7.14 -4.06
C ILE A 193 -11.37 5.80 -4.31
N LYS A 194 -11.01 5.10 -5.38
CA LYS A 194 -11.54 3.77 -5.70
C LYS A 194 -11.25 2.77 -4.59
N LEU A 195 -10.02 2.75 -4.05
CA LEU A 195 -9.63 1.89 -2.93
C LEU A 195 -10.44 2.17 -1.66
N ARG A 196 -10.65 3.44 -1.31
CA ARG A 196 -11.47 3.84 -0.15
C ARG A 196 -12.95 3.47 -0.33
N ARG A 197 -13.47 3.53 -1.55
CA ARG A 197 -14.83 3.06 -1.86
C ARG A 197 -14.91 1.55 -1.68
N TYR A 198 -13.96 0.82 -2.24
CA TYR A 198 -13.83 -0.63 -2.11
C TYR A 198 -13.68 -1.06 -0.64
N ALA A 199 -12.94 -0.32 0.17
CA ALA A 199 -12.80 -0.56 1.60
C ALA A 199 -14.14 -0.62 2.35
N ARG A 200 -15.14 0.16 1.91
CA ARG A 200 -16.48 0.19 2.53
C ARG A 200 -17.28 -1.09 2.26
N SER A 201 -16.99 -1.81 1.18
CA SER A 201 -17.65 -3.10 0.90
C SER A 201 -17.07 -4.24 1.75
N ILE A 202 -15.89 -4.04 2.36
CA ILE A 202 -15.28 -5.02 3.25
C ILE A 202 -16.03 -5.01 4.58
N LYS A 203 -16.77 -6.09 4.85
CA LYS A 203 -17.45 -6.31 6.13
C LYS A 203 -16.41 -6.59 7.21
N ARG A 204 -16.30 -5.69 8.19
CA ARG A 204 -15.48 -5.84 9.39
C ARG A 204 -16.23 -5.31 10.62
N PRO A 205 -16.09 -5.95 11.80
CA PRO A 205 -16.82 -5.56 13.00
C PRO A 205 -16.26 -4.29 13.68
N PHE A 206 -15.20 -3.70 13.13
CA PHE A 206 -14.56 -2.48 13.62
C PHE A 206 -13.90 -1.73 12.47
N SER A 207 -13.65 -0.44 12.65
CA SER A 207 -12.75 0.33 11.79
C SER A 207 -11.40 0.51 12.46
N VAL A 208 -10.41 0.99 11.70
CA VAL A 208 -9.08 1.32 12.22
C VAL A 208 -8.70 2.74 11.82
N VAL A 209 -8.05 3.44 12.73
CA VAL A 209 -7.48 4.78 12.50
C VAL A 209 -6.02 4.74 12.90
N TYR A 210 -5.14 5.25 12.02
CA TYR A 210 -3.72 5.36 12.32
C TYR A 210 -3.44 6.66 13.06
N ASP A 211 -2.75 6.57 14.20
CA ASP A 211 -2.22 7.72 14.92
C ASP A 211 -0.75 7.96 14.52
N PRO A 212 -0.44 9.05 13.79
CA PRO A 212 0.92 9.35 13.37
C PRO A 212 1.84 9.81 14.51
N ILE A 213 1.29 10.31 15.63
CA ILE A 213 2.06 10.83 16.76
C ILE A 213 2.63 9.65 17.55
N THR A 214 1.76 8.73 17.97
CA THR A 214 2.16 7.54 18.73
C THR A 214 2.64 6.40 17.84
N ARG A 215 2.46 6.50 16.52
CA ARG A 215 2.72 5.45 15.52
C ARG A 215 1.97 4.16 15.87
N SER A 216 0.71 4.30 16.26
CA SER A 216 -0.15 3.20 16.66
C SER A 216 -1.41 3.13 15.79
N VAL A 217 -2.16 2.03 15.90
CA VAL A 217 -3.46 1.87 15.25
C VAL A 217 -4.53 1.75 16.31
N GLU A 218 -5.49 2.66 16.27
CA GLU A 218 -6.68 2.66 17.11
C GLU A 218 -7.78 1.85 16.45
N ILE A 219 -8.41 0.98 17.25
CA ILE A 219 -9.55 0.17 16.81
C ILE A 219 -10.82 0.91 17.22
N ILE A 220 -11.67 1.22 16.24
CA ILE A 220 -12.94 1.91 16.45
C ILE A 220 -14.08 0.90 16.36
N LYS A 221 -14.72 0.60 17.48
CA LYS A 221 -15.90 -0.27 17.58
C LYS A 221 -17.15 0.51 17.93
N GLU A 222 -17.00 1.51 18.79
CA GLU A 222 -18.10 2.30 19.33
C GLU A 222 -17.81 3.79 19.24
N ALA A 223 -18.83 4.63 19.46
CA ALA A 223 -18.68 6.09 19.40
C ALA A 223 -17.65 6.62 20.42
N GLN A 224 -17.50 5.95 21.57
CA GLN A 224 -16.54 6.34 22.60
C GLN A 224 -15.08 6.21 22.14
N ASP A 225 -14.79 5.29 21.22
CA ASP A 225 -13.43 5.11 20.66
C ASP A 225 -13.02 6.28 19.75
N LEU A 226 -14.00 7.06 19.25
CA LEU A 226 -13.74 8.21 18.37
C LEU A 226 -13.30 9.47 19.11
N VAL A 227 -13.45 9.54 20.43
CA VAL A 227 -13.21 10.76 21.21
C VAL A 227 -11.80 11.31 20.97
N THR A 228 -10.77 10.48 21.13
CA THR A 228 -9.37 10.87 20.89
C THR A 228 -9.12 11.32 19.45
N THR A 229 -9.73 10.64 18.48
CA THR A 229 -9.60 11.00 17.06
C THR A 229 -10.27 12.34 16.75
N ILE A 230 -11.44 12.60 17.31
CA ILE A 230 -12.16 13.87 17.15
C ILE A 230 -11.40 15.02 17.81
N GLU A 231 -10.81 14.81 18.99
CA GLU A 231 -9.99 15.83 19.67
C GLU A 231 -8.77 16.22 18.83
N ARG A 232 -8.08 15.25 18.24
CA ARG A 232 -6.97 15.52 17.30
C ARG A 232 -7.45 16.33 16.09
N PHE A 233 -8.55 15.90 15.46
CA PHE A 233 -9.11 16.61 14.31
C PHE A 233 -9.51 18.06 14.66
N LYS A 234 -10.06 18.29 15.86
CA LYS A 234 -10.36 19.65 16.34
C LYS A 234 -9.11 20.49 16.49
N ALA A 235 -8.02 19.92 17.02
CA ALA A 235 -6.74 20.63 17.14
C ALA A 235 -6.18 21.02 15.77
N ASP A 236 -6.21 20.09 14.79
CA ASP A 236 -5.78 20.36 13.42
C ASP A 236 -6.63 21.47 12.76
N LEU A 237 -7.96 21.42 12.94
CA LEU A 237 -8.86 22.44 12.40
C LEU A 237 -8.62 23.83 13.03
N SER A 238 -8.32 23.87 14.33
CA SER A 238 -7.95 25.12 15.02
C SER A 238 -6.68 25.71 14.42
N ALA A 239 -5.64 24.90 14.23
CA ALA A 239 -4.37 25.35 13.64
C ALA A 239 -4.55 25.89 12.21
N VAL A 240 -5.41 25.24 11.41
CA VAL A 240 -5.76 25.74 10.06
C VAL A 240 -6.50 27.07 10.15
N THR A 241 -7.42 27.22 11.10
CA THR A 241 -8.18 28.47 11.30
C THR A 241 -7.25 29.62 11.68
N ASP A 242 -6.33 29.39 12.62
CA ASP A 242 -5.33 30.39 13.04
C ASP A 242 -4.44 30.82 11.86
N ALA A 243 -4.04 29.88 11.01
CA ALA A 243 -3.24 30.17 9.81
C ALA A 243 -4.02 31.03 8.80
N ILE A 244 -5.32 30.77 8.59
CA ILE A 244 -6.17 31.56 7.71
C ILE A 244 -6.28 33.01 8.24
N GLU A 245 -6.48 33.18 9.54
CA GLU A 245 -6.55 34.51 10.15
C GLU A 245 -5.24 35.29 10.01
N ALA A 246 -4.09 34.63 10.19
CA ALA A 246 -2.78 35.24 10.03
C ALA A 246 -2.57 35.75 8.59
N VAL A 247 -2.85 34.90 7.59
CA VAL A 247 -2.72 35.25 6.16
C VAL A 247 -3.67 36.39 5.77
N SER A 248 -4.89 36.40 6.31
CA SER A 248 -5.86 37.45 6.03
C SER A 248 -5.39 38.82 6.56
N LYS A 249 -4.82 38.87 7.78
CA LYS A 249 -4.29 40.11 8.37
C LYS A 249 -3.12 40.69 7.56
N ASP A 250 -2.20 39.84 7.11
CA ASP A 250 -1.07 40.26 6.27
C ASP A 250 -1.54 40.83 4.92
N ALA A 251 -2.55 40.23 4.29
CA ALA A 251 -3.13 40.73 3.05
C ALA A 251 -3.74 42.14 3.20
N HIS A 252 -4.38 42.42 4.34
CA HIS A 252 -4.94 43.75 4.64
C HIS A 252 -3.85 44.80 4.91
N GLN A 253 -2.73 44.39 5.49
CA GLN A 253 -1.60 45.26 5.78
C GLN A 253 -0.81 45.59 4.51
N HIS A 254 -0.65 44.62 3.58
CA HIS A 254 0.03 44.84 2.30
C HIS A 254 -0.78 45.73 1.33
N TYR A 255 -2.12 45.64 1.35
CA TYR A 255 -3.01 46.52 0.58
C TYR A 255 -2.96 47.99 1.05
N ARG A 256 -2.72 48.23 2.35
CA ARG A 256 -2.56 49.60 2.88
C ARG A 256 -1.25 50.26 2.46
N ILE A 257 -0.16 49.49 2.39
CA ILE A 257 1.19 50.01 2.05
C ILE A 257 1.33 50.32 0.54
N THR A 258 0.53 49.68 -0.31
CA THR A 258 0.61 49.85 -1.78
C THR A 258 -0.32 50.94 -2.33
N ASN A 259 -1.19 51.51 -1.49
CA ASN A 259 -2.15 52.56 -1.85
C ASN A 259 -1.88 53.91 -1.14
N GLU A 260 -0.71 54.05 -0.51
CA GLU A 260 -0.15 55.33 -0.04
C GLU A 260 1.04 55.72 -0.95
#